data_AF-A0A359HHC7-F1
#
_entry.id   AF-A0A359HHC7-F1
#
_cell.length_a   1.000
_cell.length_b   1.000
_cell.length_c   1.000
_cell.angle_alpha   90.00
_cell.angle_beta   90.00
_cell.angle_gamma   90.00
#
_symmetry.space_group_name_H-M   'P 1'
#
loop_
_entity.id
_entity.type
_entity.pdbx_description
1 polymer ?
#
loop_
_entity_poly.entity_id
_entity_poly.type
_entity_poly.pdbx_seq_one_letter_code
_entity_poly.pdbx_strand_id
1 'polypeptide(L)'
;MDAIVTAGGIPEADEPLYQYTQGQSKALLEIAGKPMVQWVLDAMGASEKIERIVIVGLEPGSVSCSKPLTFIPNQGGMLNNVRIAIDKVVEINPQAE
;
A
#
# COMPACT_ATOMS: atom_id res chain seq x y z
N MET A 1 1.61 7.20 15.22
CA MET A 1 1.20 5.82 14.86
C MET A 1 1.70 5.46 13.47
N ASP A 2 2.15 4.22 13.29
CA ASP A 2 2.55 3.66 11.99
C ASP A 2 1.35 3.02 11.27
N ALA A 3 1.25 3.24 9.95
CA ALA A 3 0.19 2.67 9.13
C ALA A 3 0.75 1.65 8.13
N ILE A 4 0.01 0.55 7.90
CA ILE A 4 0.34 -0.46 6.90
C ILE A 4 -0.72 -0.42 5.79
N VAL A 5 -0.27 -0.35 4.54
CA VAL A 5 -1.13 -0.39 3.34
C VAL A 5 -0.76 -1.61 2.50
N THR A 6 -1.68 -2.56 2.36
CA THR A 6 -1.48 -3.76 1.54
C THR A 6 -2.04 -3.52 0.12
N ALA A 7 -1.15 -3.22 -0.82
CA ALA A 7 -1.47 -2.80 -2.19
C ALA A 7 -1.01 -3.78 -3.29
N GLY A 8 -0.63 -5.02 -2.91
CA GLY A 8 -0.12 -6.05 -3.83
C GLY A 8 -1.18 -6.92 -4.53
N GLY A 9 -2.46 -6.56 -4.46
CA GLY A 9 -3.53 -7.37 -5.08
C GLY A 9 -3.55 -7.23 -6.60
N ILE A 10 -3.44 -8.35 -7.30
CA ILE A 10 -3.57 -8.45 -8.75
C ILE A 10 -4.85 -9.24 -9.04
N PRO A 11 -5.86 -8.65 -9.70
CA PRO A 11 -7.09 -9.38 -9.98
C PRO A 11 -6.88 -10.59 -10.90
N GLU A 12 -7.60 -11.68 -10.64
CA GLU A 12 -7.70 -12.85 -11.54
C GLU A 12 -8.82 -12.68 -12.58
N ALA A 13 -8.80 -13.47 -13.66
CA ALA A 13 -9.68 -13.27 -14.82
C ALA A 13 -11.19 -13.35 -14.51
N ASP A 14 -11.57 -14.06 -13.45
CA ASP A 14 -12.94 -14.22 -12.96
C ASP A 14 -13.33 -13.16 -11.91
N GLU A 15 -12.40 -12.28 -11.51
CA GLU A 15 -12.67 -11.23 -10.54
C GLU A 15 -13.19 -9.93 -11.18
N PRO A 16 -14.10 -9.18 -10.51
CA PRO A 16 -14.80 -8.04 -11.12
C PRO A 16 -13.90 -6.94 -11.68
N LEU A 17 -12.73 -6.72 -11.07
CA LEU A 17 -11.82 -5.64 -11.45
C LEU A 17 -10.87 -6.01 -12.59
N TYR A 18 -10.79 -7.28 -12.99
CA TYR A 18 -9.86 -7.72 -14.03
C TYR A 18 -10.06 -6.99 -15.35
N GLN A 19 -11.31 -6.76 -15.75
CA GLN A 19 -11.62 -6.04 -16.99
C GLN A 19 -11.00 -4.63 -17.04
N TYR A 20 -10.74 -4.01 -15.89
CA TYR A 20 -10.17 -2.68 -15.78
C TYR A 20 -8.66 -2.70 -15.54
N THR A 21 -8.13 -3.76 -14.95
CA THR A 21 -6.70 -3.85 -14.59
C THR A 21 -5.89 -4.71 -15.56
N GLN A 22 -6.52 -5.63 -16.30
CA GLN A 22 -5.87 -6.56 -17.23
C GLN A 22 -4.70 -7.32 -16.58
N GLY A 23 -4.92 -7.83 -15.37
CA GLY A 23 -3.88 -8.52 -14.59
C GLY A 23 -2.77 -7.61 -14.04
N GLN A 24 -2.95 -6.30 -14.05
CA GLN A 24 -2.09 -5.34 -13.34
C GLN A 24 -2.61 -5.06 -11.92
N SER A 25 -1.81 -4.37 -11.12
CA SER A 25 -2.18 -4.01 -9.73
C SER A 25 -3.46 -3.18 -9.69
N LYS A 26 -4.46 -3.65 -8.93
CA LYS A 26 -5.72 -2.91 -8.74
C LYS A 26 -5.56 -1.62 -7.94
N ALA A 27 -4.50 -1.53 -7.13
CA ALA A 27 -4.18 -0.34 -6.35
C ALA A 27 -3.79 0.84 -7.24
N LEU A 28 -3.28 0.57 -8.45
CA LEU A 28 -2.89 1.58 -9.43
C LEU A 28 -4.01 1.91 -10.44
N LEU A 29 -5.18 1.27 -10.34
CA LEU A 29 -6.32 1.62 -11.17
C LEU A 29 -6.67 3.11 -10.99
N GLU A 30 -6.77 3.84 -12.10
CA GLU A 30 -7.07 5.26 -12.05
C GLU A 30 -8.53 5.50 -11.65
N ILE A 31 -8.73 6.31 -10.62
CA ILE A 31 -10.03 6.75 -10.12
C ILE A 31 -10.01 8.27 -10.06
N ALA A 32 -10.83 8.91 -10.90
CA ALA A 32 -10.93 10.37 -10.99
C ALA A 32 -9.57 11.08 -11.20
N GLY A 33 -8.73 10.58 -12.12
CA GLY A 33 -7.46 11.19 -12.50
C GLY A 33 -6.26 10.92 -11.59
N LYS A 34 -6.39 9.99 -10.62
CA LYS A 34 -5.28 9.52 -9.77
C LYS A 34 -5.35 8.01 -9.54
N PRO A 35 -4.22 7.32 -9.30
CA PRO A 35 -4.24 5.95 -8.80
C PRO A 35 -5.10 5.81 -7.53
N MET A 36 -5.92 4.76 -7.43
CA MET A 36 -6.79 4.49 -6.27
C MET A 36 -6.03 4.60 -4.94
N VAL A 37 -4.84 4.02 -4.86
CA VAL A 37 -4.01 4.04 -3.65
C VAL A 37 -3.43 5.42 -3.33
N GLN A 38 -3.28 6.31 -4.32
CA GLN A 38 -2.86 7.69 -4.07
C GLN A 38 -3.91 8.44 -3.23
N TRP A 39 -5.21 8.18 -3.43
CA TRP A 39 -6.25 8.76 -2.56
C TRP A 39 -6.13 8.30 -1.10
N VAL A 40 -5.75 7.03 -0.88
CA VAL A 40 -5.50 6.48 0.46
C VAL A 40 -4.28 7.17 1.08
N LEU A 41 -3.19 7.32 0.32
CA LEU A 41 -1.97 7.96 0.80
C LEU A 41 -2.13 9.46 1.04
N ASP A 42 -2.94 10.16 0.24
CA ASP A 42 -3.28 11.57 0.44
C ASP A 42 -4.02 11.75 1.78
N ALA A 43 -5.02 10.89 2.05
CA ALA A 43 -5.78 10.91 3.30
C ALA A 43 -4.92 10.57 4.52
N MET A 44 -4.06 9.55 4.41
CA MET A 44 -3.12 9.19 5.48
C MET A 44 -2.06 10.28 5.70
N GLY A 45 -1.59 10.91 4.62
CA GLY A 45 -0.66 12.03 4.64
C GLY A 45 -1.22 13.26 5.36
N ALA A 46 -2.53 13.49 5.28
CA ALA A 46 -3.21 14.59 5.97
C ALA A 46 -3.55 14.32 7.45
N SER A 47 -3.51 13.07 7.91
CA SER A 47 -3.89 12.71 9.30
C SER A 47 -2.84 13.12 10.34
N GLU A 48 -3.18 13.87 11.38
CA GLU A 48 -2.20 14.25 12.42
C GLU A 48 -1.66 13.05 13.24
N LYS A 49 -2.38 11.91 13.24
CA LYS A 49 -2.03 10.74 14.06
C LYS A 49 -1.09 9.75 13.37
N ILE A 50 -1.07 9.76 12.04
CA ILE A 50 -0.21 8.86 11.25
C ILE A 50 1.13 9.55 11.06
N GLU A 51 2.22 8.88 11.40
CA GLU A 51 3.56 9.45 11.30
C GLU A 51 4.35 8.87 10.14
N ARG A 52 4.12 7.59 9.83
CA ARG A 52 4.85 6.83 8.81
C ARG A 52 3.92 5.82 8.16
N ILE A 53 4.24 5.44 6.93
CA ILE A 53 3.46 4.48 6.16
C ILE A 53 4.39 3.41 5.59
N VAL A 54 4.02 2.15 5.78
CA VAL A 54 4.63 1.00 5.11
C VAL A 54 3.65 0.49 4.06
N ILE A 55 4.04 0.51 2.80
CA ILE A 55 3.23 0.03 1.68
C ILE A 55 3.81 -1.27 1.13
N VAL A 56 2.95 -2.28 0.94
CA VAL A 56 3.36 -3.60 0.46
C VAL A 56 2.75 -3.88 -0.91
N GLY A 57 3.58 -4.33 -1.84
CA GLY A 57 3.17 -4.80 -3.16
C GLY A 57 3.08 -3.74 -4.24
N LEU A 58 3.75 -2.59 -4.05
CA LEU A 58 3.99 -1.59 -5.09
C LEU A 58 5.48 -1.27 -5.18
N GLU A 59 5.89 -0.81 -6.36
CA GLU A 59 7.26 -0.38 -6.62
C GLU A 59 7.50 1.06 -6.13
N PRO A 60 8.72 1.39 -5.65
CA PRO A 60 9.10 2.76 -5.32
C PRO A 60 8.86 3.72 -6.51
N GLY A 61 8.29 4.88 -6.22
CA GLY A 61 7.99 5.90 -7.23
C GLY A 61 6.65 5.73 -7.95
N SER A 62 5.92 4.62 -7.73
CA SER A 62 4.57 4.44 -8.29
C SER A 62 3.51 5.38 -7.69
N VAL A 63 3.77 5.88 -6.47
CA VAL A 63 2.94 6.81 -5.71
C VAL A 63 3.79 7.68 -4.78
N SER A 64 3.19 8.72 -4.23
CA SER A 64 3.82 9.67 -3.31
C SER A 64 3.03 9.83 -2.01
N CYS A 65 3.68 10.29 -0.95
CA CYS A 65 3.03 10.71 0.28
C CYS A 65 3.80 11.88 0.88
N SER A 66 3.11 12.76 1.61
CA SER A 66 3.73 13.84 2.38
C SER A 66 4.53 13.34 3.59
N LYS A 67 4.38 12.07 3.96
CA LYS A 67 5.02 11.43 5.12
C LYS A 67 6.01 10.36 4.68
N PRO A 68 6.95 9.96 5.58
CA PRO A 68 7.85 8.85 5.33
C PRO A 68 7.11 7.60 4.84
N LEU A 69 7.49 7.14 3.64
CA LEU A 69 6.88 6.00 2.96
C LEU A 69 7.94 4.93 2.69
N THR A 70 7.70 3.73 3.21
CA THR A 70 8.58 2.56 3.01
C THR A 70 7.87 1.55 2.12
N PHE A 71 8.54 1.08 1.07
CA PHE A 71 8.00 0.09 0.12
C PHE A 71 8.53 -1.31 0.44
N ILE A 72 7.66 -2.31 0.36
CA ILE A 72 8.00 -3.73 0.46
C ILE A 72 7.38 -4.46 -0.75
N PRO A 73 8.09 -5.39 -1.41
CA PRO A 73 7.52 -6.21 -2.47
C PRO A 73 6.33 -7.07 -2.00
N ASN A 74 5.46 -7.48 -2.92
CA ASN A 74 4.34 -8.37 -2.62
C ASN A 74 4.86 -9.76 -2.16
N GLN A 75 4.27 -10.32 -1.11
CA GLN A 75 4.64 -11.61 -0.51
C GLN A 75 3.65 -12.74 -0.84
N GLY A 76 2.88 -12.57 -1.92
CA GLY A 76 1.98 -13.60 -2.46
C GLY A 76 0.65 -13.79 -1.71
N GLY A 77 0.40 -13.08 -0.61
CA GLY A 77 -0.85 -13.18 0.13
C GLY A 77 -1.01 -12.12 1.21
N MET A 78 -2.26 -11.82 1.57
CA MET A 78 -2.58 -10.72 2.49
C MET A 78 -1.94 -10.89 3.88
N LEU A 79 -1.98 -12.09 4.47
CA LEU A 79 -1.39 -12.35 5.78
C LEU A 79 0.15 -12.22 5.76
N ASN A 80 0.80 -12.72 4.70
CA ASN A 80 2.24 -12.57 4.54
C ASN A 80 2.64 -11.10 4.35
N ASN A 81 1.84 -10.35 3.59
CA ASN A 81 2.02 -8.91 3.40
C ASN A 81 1.90 -8.14 4.72
N VAL A 82 0.90 -8.47 5.55
CA VAL A 82 0.76 -7.84 6.87
C VAL A 82 1.92 -8.20 7.77
N ARG A 83 2.31 -9.48 7.83
CA ARG A 83 3.41 -9.94 8.68
C ARG A 83 4.72 -9.22 8.36
N ILE A 84 5.14 -9.20 7.09
CA ILE A 84 6.41 -8.56 6.70
C ILE A 84 6.38 -7.04 6.96
N ALA A 85 5.20 -6.42 6.84
CA ALA A 85 5.04 -5.01 7.14
C ALA A 85 5.14 -4.73 8.64
N ILE A 86 4.57 -5.59 9.50
CA ILE A 86 4.73 -5.49 10.95
C ILE A 86 6.20 -5.63 11.32
N ASP A 87 6.91 -6.63 10.79
CA ASP A 87 8.35 -6.81 11.05
C ASP A 87 9.13 -5.54 10.65
N LYS A 88 8.79 -4.93 9.50
CA LYS A 88 9.40 -3.67 9.06
C LYS A 88 9.02 -2.48 9.95
N VAL A 89 7.78 -2.40 10.45
CA VAL A 89 7.36 -1.36 11.40
C VAL A 89 8.17 -1.45 12.69
N VAL A 90 8.35 -2.66 13.25
CA VAL A 90 9.15 -2.87 14.46
C VAL A 90 10.63 -2.52 14.22
N GLU A 91 11.17 -2.82 13.03
CA GLU A 91 12.54 -2.44 12.64
C GLU A 91 12.73 -0.92 12.60
N ILE A 92 11.79 -0.17 12.02
CA ILE A 92 11.91 1.29 11.87
C ILE A 92 11.46 2.07 13.11
N ASN A 93 10.58 1.47 13.92
CA ASN A 93 10.05 2.00 15.16
C ASN A 93 9.98 0.89 16.22
N PRO A 94 11.09 0.64 16.96
CA PRO A 94 11.13 -0.39 18.00
C PRO A 94 10.16 -0.17 19.18
N GLN A 95 9.55 1.02 19.28
CA GLN A 95 8.55 1.37 20.28
C GLN A 95 7.12 1.30 19.72
N ALA A 96 6.93 0.76 18.51
CA ALA A 96 5.60 0.52 17.98
C ALA A 96 4.82 -0.47 18.89
N GLU A 97 3.65 -0.03 19.35
CA GLU A 97 2.70 -0.81 20.16
C GLU A 97 1.61 -1.47 19.32
#